data_AF-A0AA37EVH1-F1
#
_entry.id   AF-A0AA37EVH1-F1
#
_cell.length_a   1.000
_cell.length_b   1.000
_cell.length_c   1.000
_cell.angle_alpha   90.00
_cell.angle_beta   90.00
_cell.angle_gamma   90.00
#
_symmetry.space_group_name_H-M   'P 1'
#
loop_
_entity.id
_entity.type
_entity.pdbx_description
1 polymer ?
#
loop_
_entity_poly.entity_id
_entity_poly.type
_entity_poly.pdbx_seq_one_letter_code
_entity_poly.pdbx_strand_id
1 'polypeptide(L)' 'MKATLVPLTVHVKTLMKIVSFTEARNGLKAVLVGVVNDADTTVITGRDSEDAVVMSLAYYNSLMVTAHLLRSP' A
#
# COMPACT_ATOMS: atom_id res chain seq x y z
N MET A 1 1.14 33.89 -21.33
CA MET A 1 0.30 33.27 -20.27
C MET A 1 1.02 32.03 -19.77
N LYS A 2 1.62 32.06 -18.57
CA LYS A 2 2.28 30.89 -17.98
C LYS A 2 1.24 30.07 -17.23
N ALA A 3 0.93 28.87 -17.70
CA ALA A 3 0.13 27.91 -16.96
C ALA A 3 1.01 27.28 -15.88
N THR A 4 0.78 27.64 -14.62
CA THR A 4 1.39 26.94 -13.47
C THR A 4 0.62 25.65 -13.26
N LEU A 5 1.21 24.51 -13.61
CA LEU A 5 0.72 23.20 -13.21
C LEU A 5 0.90 23.07 -11.70
N VAL A 6 -0.17 23.25 -10.94
CA VAL A 6 -0.22 22.80 -9.55
C VAL A 6 -0.24 21.26 -9.61
N PRO A 7 0.66 20.54 -8.93
CA PRO A 7 0.60 19.08 -8.90
C PRO A 7 -0.71 18.68 -8.22
N LEU A 8 -1.59 18.03 -8.98
CA LEU A 8 -2.81 17.42 -8.48
C LEU A 8 -2.39 16.24 -7.60
N THR A 9 -2.19 16.46 -6.30
CA THR A 9 -2.04 15.35 -5.34
C THR A 9 -3.37 14.63 -5.30
N VAL A 10 -3.49 13.55 -6.08
CA VAL A 10 -4.61 12.64 -6.03
C VAL A 10 -4.62 12.02 -4.63
N HIS A 11 -5.41 12.59 -3.73
CA HIS A 11 -5.79 11.91 -2.50
C HIS A 11 -6.74 10.78 -2.89
N VAL A 12 -6.16 9.65 -3.30
CA VAL A 12 -6.90 8.38 -3.32
C VAL A 12 -7.24 8.12 -1.85
N LYS A 13 -8.49 8.37 -1.47
CA LYS A 13 -9.01 7.99 -0.17
C LYS A 13 -9.22 6.48 -0.19
N THR A 14 -8.14 5.71 -0.26
CA THR A 14 -8.18 4.26 -0.22
C THR A 14 -8.60 3.85 1.18
N LEU A 15 -9.45 2.83 1.33
CA LEU A 15 -9.71 2.13 2.59
C LEU A 15 -8.46 1.42 3.15
N MET A 16 -7.26 1.76 2.65
CA MET A 16 -5.99 1.22 3.07
C MET A 16 -5.52 1.92 4.33
N LYS A 17 -5.07 1.12 5.29
CA LYS A 17 -4.46 1.64 6.52
C LYS A 17 -3.11 2.26 6.17
N ILE A 18 -2.86 3.48 6.62
CA ILE A 18 -1.58 4.16 6.49
C ILE A 18 -0.92 4.19 7.87
N VAL A 19 0.33 3.76 7.97
CA VAL A 19 1.14 3.81 9.19
C VAL A 19 2.48 4.44 8.87
N SER A 20 3.05 5.18 9.82
CA SER A 20 4.40 5.70 9.66
C SER A 20 5.45 4.60 9.81
N PHE A 21 6.63 4.82 9.24
CA PHE A 21 7.78 3.94 9.43
C PHE A 21 8.10 3.71 10.91
N THR A 22 8.00 4.75 11.75
CA THR A 22 8.25 4.64 13.19
C THR A 22 7.23 3.74 13.88
N GLU A 23 5.94 3.88 13.57
CA GLU A 23 4.89 3.00 14.13
C GLU A 23 5.06 1.56 13.66
N ALA A 24 5.32 1.36 12.37
CA ALA A 24 5.57 0.04 11.81
C ALA A 24 6.80 -0.62 12.44
N ARG A 25 7.90 0.13 12.63
CA ARG A 25 9.11 -0.35 13.29
C ARG A 25 8.85 -0.77 14.74
N ASN A 26 8.12 0.06 15.49
CA ASN A 26 7.87 -0.19 16.91
C ASN A 26 6.82 -1.30 17.13
N GLY A 27 6.00 -1.60 16.14
CA GLY A 27 4.84 -2.50 16.25
C GLY A 27 4.69 -3.49 15.11
N LEU A 28 5.78 -3.94 14.48
CA LEU A 28 5.73 -4.69 13.22
C LEU A 28 4.84 -5.94 13.30
N LYS A 29 4.89 -6.68 14.42
CA LYS A 29 4.04 -7.85 14.62
C LYS A 29 2.54 -7.50 14.55
N ALA A 30 2.12 -6.40 15.15
CA ALA A 30 0.72 -5.97 15.14
C ALA A 30 0.28 -5.52 13.74
N VAL A 31 1.17 -4.85 13.00
CA VAL A 31 0.94 -4.49 11.60
C VAL A 31 0.73 -5.75 10.75
N LEU A 32 1.62 -6.75 10.86
CA LEU A 32 1.52 -7.99 10.11
C LEU A 32 0.25 -8.80 10.47
N VAL A 33 -0.09 -8.91 11.75
CA VAL A 33 -1.32 -9.60 12.20
C VAL A 33 -2.56 -8.89 11.67
N GLY A 34 -2.61 -7.55 11.71
CA GLY A 34 -3.72 -6.78 11.16
C GLY A 34 -3.90 -7.01 9.67
N VAL A 35 -2.80 -6.99 8.90
CA VAL A 35 -2.82 -7.22 7.45
C VAL A 35 -3.32 -8.61 7.08
N VAL A 36 -2.94 -9.64 7.86
CA VAL A 36 -3.39 -11.02 7.60
C VAL A 36 -4.87 -11.20 7.93
N ASN A 37 -5.39 -10.53 8.97
CA ASN A 37 -6.76 -10.73 9.45
C ASN A 37 -7.81 -9.88 8.71
N ASP A 38 -7.50 -8.64 8.33
CA ASP A 38 -8.45 -7.71 7.69
C ASP A 38 -8.30 -7.62 6.15
N ALA A 39 -7.37 -8.38 5.57
CA ALA A 39 -7.22 -8.64 4.12
C ALA A 39 -7.07 -7.45 3.15
N ASP A 40 -7.02 -6.19 3.59
CA ASP A 40 -6.92 -5.07 2.66
C ASP A 40 -5.49 -4.80 2.19
N THR A 41 -4.66 -4.16 3.01
CA THR A 41 -3.25 -3.78 2.76
C THR A 41 -2.89 -2.68 3.77
N THR A 42 -1.61 -2.49 4.05
CA THR A 42 -1.13 -1.35 4.84
C THR A 42 0.00 -0.64 4.10
N VAL A 43 -0.11 0.67 3.97
CA VAL A 43 0.97 1.52 3.44
C VAL A 43 1.83 1.98 4.61
N ILE A 44 3.14 1.75 4.51
CA ILE A 44 4.15 2.28 5.41
C ILE A 44 4.78 3.50 4.75
N THR A 45 4.64 4.66 5.37
CA THR A 45 5.22 5.91 4.86
C THR A 45 6.50 6.29 5.61
N GLY A 46 7.52 6.70 4.88
CA GLY A 46 8.78 7.18 5.44
C GLY A 46 8.93 8.69 5.29
N ARG A 47 9.62 9.34 6.24
CA ARG A 47 9.97 10.77 6.10
C ARG A 47 11.12 10.98 5.11
N ASP A 48 12.03 10.02 5.07
CA ASP A 48 13.25 10.00 4.23
C ASP A 48 13.35 8.72 3.39
N SER A 49 12.24 8.00 3.20
CA SER A 49 12.19 6.78 2.38
C SER A 49 10.93 6.76 1.52
N GLU A 50 10.97 6.00 0.44
CA GLU A 50 9.79 5.74 -0.38
C GLU A 50 8.72 4.96 0.41
N ASP A 51 7.47 5.14 0.00
CA ASP A 51 6.33 4.43 0.58
C ASP A 51 6.37 2.96 0.19
N ALA A 52 6.06 2.08 1.14
CA ALA A 52 6.02 0.64 0.92
C ALA A 52 4.64 0.08 1.25
N VAL A 53 4.17 -0.89 0.47
CA VAL A 53 2.90 -1.59 0.73
C VAL A 53 3.20 -2.95 1.37
N VAL A 54 2.52 -3.23 2.48
CA VAL A 54 2.48 -4.53 3.14
C VAL A 54 1.12 -5.16 2.90
N MET A 55 1.12 -6.42 2.47
CA MET A 55 -0.09 -7.20 2.20
C MET A 55 0.09 -8.66 2.62
N SER A 56 -1.01 -9.39 2.77
CA SER A 56 -0.93 -10.82 3.05
C SER A 56 -0.40 -11.58 1.83
N LEU A 57 0.33 -12.67 2.06
CA LEU A 57 0.85 -13.50 0.97
C LEU A 57 -0.29 -14.09 0.13
N ALA A 58 -1.42 -14.44 0.75
CA ALA A 58 -2.60 -14.95 0.06
C ALA A 58 -3.18 -13.91 -0.91
N TYR A 59 -3.25 -12.64 -0.48
CA TYR A 59 -3.72 -11.55 -1.33
C TYR A 59 -2.74 -11.27 -2.48
N TYR A 60 -1.45 -11.20 -2.19
CA TYR A 60 -0.40 -11.06 -3.21
C TYR A 60 -0.49 -12.17 -4.28
N ASN A 61 -0.59 -13.43 -3.85
CA ASN A 61 -0.69 -14.56 -4.77
C ASN A 61 -1.95 -14.47 -5.64
N SER A 62 -3.08 -14.06 -5.07
CA SER A 62 -4.33 -13.86 -5.80
C SER A 62 -4.18 -12.78 -6.88
N LEU A 63 -3.56 -11.64 -6.55
CA LEU A 63 -3.29 -10.56 -7.51
C LEU A 63 -2.38 -11.03 -8.65
N MET A 64 -1.33 -11.79 -8.34
CA MET A 64 -0.39 -12.30 -9.34
C MET A 64 -1.05 -13.32 -10.28
N VAL A 65 -1.94 -14.17 -9.77
CA VAL A 65 -2.74 -15.08 -10.60
C VAL A 65 -3.67 -14.29 -11.51
N THR A 66 -4.41 -13.30 -10.99
CA THR A 66 -5.28 -12.45 -11.82
C THR A 66 -4.51 -11.72 -12.90
N ALA A 67 -3.36 -11.12 -12.55
CA ALA A 67 -2.50 -10.45 -13.52
C ALA A 67 -1.97 -11.42 -14.59
N HIS A 68 -1.68 -12.67 -14.24
CA HIS A 68 -1.29 -13.70 -15.19
C HIS A 68 -2.43 -14.05 -16.16
N LEU A 69 -3.65 -14.25 -15.66
CA LEU A 69 -4.83 -14.54 -16.49
C LEU A 69 -5.14 -13.40 -17.46
N LEU A 70 -5.08 -12.15 -17.01
CA LEU A 70 -5.35 -10.96 -17.84
C LEU A 70 -4.24 -10.65 -18.85
N ARG A 71 -3.05 -11.24 -18.69
CA ARG A 71 -1.95 -11.12 -19.66
C ARG A 71 -2.04 -12.15 -20.78
N SER A 72 -2.97 -13.09 -20.72
CA SER A 72 -3.27 -13.99 -21.83
C SER A 72 -4.37 -13.37 -22.70
N PRO A 73 -4.15 -13.21 -24.02
CA PRO A 73 -5.22 -12.88 -24.97
C PRO A 73 -6.33 -13.94 -24.98
#